data_AF-A0A7S2G8A8-F1
#
_entry.id   AF-A0A7S2G8A8-F1
#
_cell.length_a   1.000
_cell.length_b   1.000
_cell.length_c   1.000
_cell.angle_alpha   90.00
_cell.angle_beta   90.00
_cell.angle_gamma   90.00
#
_symmetry.space_group_name_H-M   'P 1'
#
loop_
_entity.id
_entity.type
_entity.pdbx_description
1 polymer ?
#
loop_
_entity_poly.entity_id
_entity_poly.type
_entity_poly.pdbx_seq_one_letter_code
_entity_poly.pdbx_strand_id
1 'polypeptide(L)'
;HQQELLKSHECLTMIDQVFASMGYSCDDPITWREIERGLESNISVQERLDITIEDARRLFLHLDDDGDGSVGTDEFIFGIFKLKTISKSMDMLSIDYQQEKALLRLSELHSTLRLSIAGIQSRLAAFAGLLPDMEKNISSVTLGIDEVQKLEEDLMIANKSREEASQEGAGMSKESMSNTLNIETLRSNYV
;
A
#
# COMPACT_ATOMS: atom_id res chain seq x y z
N HIS A 1 28.31 30.06 -8.30
CA HIS A 1 27.56 28.86 -8.72
C HIS A 1 27.33 28.78 -10.24
N GLN A 2 26.44 29.56 -10.88
CA GLN A 2 26.26 29.49 -12.37
C GLN A 2 27.54 29.79 -13.16
N GLN A 3 28.33 30.78 -12.74
CA GLN A 3 29.62 31.08 -13.38
C GLN A 3 30.69 29.99 -13.19
N GLU A 4 30.60 29.19 -12.13
CA GLU A 4 31.56 28.09 -11.89
C GLU A 4 31.20 26.85 -12.73
N LEU A 5 29.90 26.59 -12.91
CA LEU A 5 29.42 25.56 -13.84
C LEU A 5 29.85 25.83 -15.28
N LEU A 6 29.75 27.10 -15.72
CA LEU A 6 30.21 27.51 -17.06
C LEU A 6 31.72 27.30 -17.23
N LYS A 7 32.53 27.70 -16.25
CA LYS A 7 33.99 27.47 -16.28
C LYS A 7 34.33 25.98 -16.29
N SER A 8 33.57 25.16 -15.56
CA SER A 8 33.76 23.71 -15.55
C SER A 8 33.44 23.09 -16.92
N HIS A 9 32.34 23.52 -17.55
CA HIS A 9 31.97 23.07 -18.89
C HIS A 9 33.02 23.44 -19.94
N GLU A 10 33.55 24.68 -19.90
CA GLU A 10 34.65 25.10 -20.77
C GLU A 10 35.90 24.22 -20.59
N CYS A 11 36.24 23.85 -19.35
CA CYS A 11 37.38 22.97 -19.10
C CYS A 11 37.16 21.55 -19.65
N LEU A 12 35.93 21.04 -19.62
CA LEU A 12 35.61 19.74 -20.21
C LEU A 12 35.70 19.75 -21.74
N THR A 13 35.32 20.86 -22.37
CA THR A 13 35.46 20.98 -23.83
C THR A 13 36.94 20.99 -24.24
N MET A 14 37.84 21.46 -23.38
CA MET A 14 39.27 21.45 -23.68
C MET A 14 39.87 20.05 -23.63
N ILE A 15 39.49 19.22 -22.66
CA ILE A 15 39.99 17.85 -22.58
C ILE A 15 39.40 16.98 -23.70
N ASP A 16 38.13 17.20 -24.05
CA ASP A 16 37.49 16.58 -25.21
C ASP A 16 38.22 16.93 -26.52
N GLN A 17 38.57 18.21 -26.70
CA GLN A 17 39.36 18.66 -27.85
C GLN A 17 40.76 18.03 -27.90
N VAL A 18 41.40 17.81 -26.74
CA VAL A 18 42.70 17.12 -26.68
C VAL A 18 42.55 15.68 -27.20
N PHE A 19 41.57 14.92 -26.71
CA PHE A 19 41.37 13.54 -27.15
C PHE A 19 40.91 13.45 -28.60
N ALA A 20 40.04 14.36 -29.04
CA ALA A 20 39.66 14.49 -30.44
C ALA A 20 40.86 14.77 -31.35
N SER A 21 41.80 15.62 -30.94
CA SER A 21 43.02 15.91 -31.70
C SER A 21 43.97 14.71 -31.80
N MET A 22 43.87 13.76 -30.87
CA MET A 22 44.61 12.50 -30.88
C MET A 22 43.90 11.40 -31.68
N GLY A 23 42.71 11.68 -32.21
CA GLY A 23 41.93 10.77 -33.03
C GLY A 23 40.90 9.92 -32.29
N TYR A 24 40.61 10.23 -31.01
CA TYR A 24 39.58 9.54 -30.25
C TYR A 24 38.23 10.24 -30.40
N SER A 25 37.17 9.44 -30.53
CA SER A 25 35.79 9.84 -30.37
C SER A 25 35.31 9.62 -28.93
N CYS A 26 34.09 10.06 -28.60
CA CYS A 26 33.55 9.97 -27.25
C CYS A 26 33.43 8.52 -26.73
N ASP A 27 33.24 7.56 -27.64
CA ASP A 27 33.01 6.14 -27.30
C ASP A 27 34.26 5.28 -27.48
N ASP A 28 35.38 5.86 -27.91
CA ASP A 28 36.61 5.10 -28.12
C ASP A 28 37.27 4.78 -26.77
N PRO A 29 37.69 3.52 -26.55
CA PRO A 29 38.43 3.15 -25.35
C PRO A 29 39.82 3.79 -25.39
N ILE A 30 40.22 4.37 -24.27
CA ILE A 30 41.53 5.00 -24.09
C ILE A 30 42.31 4.31 -22.98
N THR A 31 43.58 4.02 -23.24
CA THR A 31 44.50 3.44 -22.28
C THR A 31 45.18 4.52 -21.44
N TRP A 32 45.70 4.15 -20.26
CA TRP A 32 46.46 5.08 -19.41
C TRP A 32 47.58 5.79 -20.16
N ARG A 33 48.32 5.07 -21.01
CA ARG A 33 49.44 5.65 -21.79
C ARG A 33 48.97 6.75 -22.74
N GLU A 34 47.76 6.62 -23.28
CA GLU A 34 47.18 7.61 -24.18
C GLU A 34 46.70 8.84 -23.42
N ILE A 35 46.07 8.64 -22.26
CA ILE A 35 45.72 9.71 -21.32
C ILE A 35 46.96 10.49 -20.88
N GLU A 36 47.98 9.78 -20.40
CA GLU A 36 49.24 10.36 -19.94
C GLU A 36 49.88 11.21 -21.04
N ARG A 37 50.03 10.65 -22.24
CA ARG A 37 50.56 11.37 -23.41
C ARG A 37 49.71 12.59 -23.78
N GLY A 38 48.39 12.47 -23.72
CA GLY A 38 47.46 13.57 -24.01
C GLY A 38 47.59 14.72 -23.03
N LEU A 39 47.69 14.41 -21.73
CA LEU A 39 47.88 15.39 -20.66
C LEU A 39 49.28 16.01 -20.70
N GLU A 40 50.34 15.21 -20.87
CA GLU A 40 51.73 15.71 -20.98
C GLU A 40 51.91 16.66 -22.17
N SER A 41 51.25 16.37 -23.29
CA SER A 41 51.29 17.23 -24.47
C SER A 41 50.51 18.54 -24.28
N ASN A 42 49.63 18.62 -23.27
CA ASN A 42 48.72 19.73 -23.03
C ASN A 42 48.78 20.23 -21.57
N ILE A 43 49.93 20.74 -21.15
CA ILE A 43 50.16 21.28 -19.79
C ILE A 43 49.10 22.34 -19.41
N SER A 44 48.66 23.17 -20.36
CA SER A 44 47.62 24.18 -20.12
C SER A 44 46.27 23.59 -19.67
N VAL A 45 45.96 22.35 -20.08
CA VAL A 45 44.76 21.64 -19.66
C VAL A 45 44.90 21.14 -18.23
N GLN A 46 46.08 20.65 -17.85
CA GLN A 46 46.38 20.27 -16.45
C GLN A 46 46.22 21.46 -15.49
N GLU A 47 46.79 22.62 -15.84
CA GLU A 47 46.70 23.84 -15.03
C GLU A 47 45.26 24.37 -14.92
N ARG A 48 44.48 24.31 -16.01
CA ARG A 48 43.08 24.77 -16.01
C ARG A 48 42.16 23.81 -15.26
N LEU A 49 42.42 22.52 -15.33
CA LEU A 49 41.68 21.50 -14.62
C LEU A 49 42.07 21.39 -13.15
N ASP A 50 43.24 21.92 -12.77
CA ASP A 50 43.84 21.77 -11.43
C ASP A 50 44.00 20.29 -11.06
N ILE A 51 44.48 19.49 -12.03
CA ILE A 51 44.73 18.06 -11.88
C ILE A 51 46.20 17.76 -12.14
N THR A 52 46.78 16.87 -11.34
CA THR A 52 48.09 16.30 -11.64
C THR A 52 47.95 15.02 -12.46
N ILE A 53 49.01 14.61 -13.15
CA ILE A 53 49.07 13.31 -13.85
C ILE A 53 48.77 12.16 -12.87
N GLU A 54 49.26 12.25 -11.63
CA GLU A 54 49.02 11.26 -10.59
C GLU A 54 47.54 11.18 -10.18
N ASP A 55 46.83 12.32 -10.13
CA ASP A 55 45.39 12.34 -9.85
C ASP A 55 44.58 11.71 -10.99
N ALA A 56 44.94 12.05 -12.23
CA ALA A 56 44.38 11.42 -13.43
C ALA A 56 44.63 9.90 -13.44
N ARG A 57 45.80 9.45 -12.98
CA ARG A 57 46.15 8.03 -12.88
C ARG A 57 45.29 7.29 -11.87
N ARG A 58 45.09 7.88 -10.70
CA ARG A 58 44.23 7.29 -9.66
C ARG A 58 42.78 7.21 -10.12
N LEU A 59 42.31 8.25 -10.82
CA LEU A 59 40.99 8.24 -11.42
C LEU A 59 40.86 7.13 -12.47
N PHE A 60 41.84 6.98 -13.37
CA PHE A 60 41.84 5.91 -14.37
C PHE A 60 41.73 4.54 -13.72
N LEU A 61 42.57 4.25 -12.71
CA LEU A 61 42.53 2.98 -11.98
C LEU A 61 41.21 2.74 -11.22
N HIS A 62 40.45 3.80 -10.94
CA HIS A 62 39.14 3.71 -10.31
C HIS A 62 38.01 3.50 -11.31
N LEU A 63 38.17 3.93 -12.56
CA LEU A 63 37.20 3.73 -13.63
C LEU A 63 37.39 2.38 -14.33
N ASP A 64 38.62 1.89 -14.40
CA ASP A 64 39.00 0.55 -14.89
C ASP A 64 38.63 -0.55 -13.86
N ASP A 65 37.33 -0.68 -13.57
CA ASP A 65 36.79 -1.60 -12.55
C ASP A 65 36.94 -3.07 -12.95
N ASP A 66 36.99 -3.38 -14.25
CA ASP A 66 37.19 -4.72 -14.78
C ASP A 66 38.65 -5.07 -15.04
N GLY A 67 39.55 -4.09 -14.96
CA GLY A 67 41.00 -4.26 -15.09
C GLY A 67 41.43 -4.60 -16.52
N ASP A 68 40.66 -4.19 -17.52
CA ASP A 68 40.98 -4.42 -18.93
C ASP A 68 42.07 -3.46 -19.44
N GLY A 69 42.40 -2.42 -18.66
CA GLY A 69 43.46 -1.46 -18.96
C GLY A 69 43.02 -0.36 -19.92
N SER A 70 41.70 -0.16 -20.08
CA SER A 70 41.08 0.87 -20.88
C SER A 70 39.85 1.45 -20.20
N VAL A 71 39.49 2.68 -20.54
CA VAL A 71 38.26 3.34 -20.07
C VAL A 71 37.62 4.07 -21.23
N GLY A 72 36.31 4.30 -21.20
CA GLY A 72 35.65 5.16 -22.18
C GLY A 72 36.22 6.59 -22.12
N THR A 73 36.39 7.24 -23.28
CA THR A 73 36.85 8.64 -23.31
C THR A 73 35.88 9.56 -22.58
N ASP A 74 34.58 9.39 -22.83
CA ASP A 74 33.51 10.10 -22.12
C ASP A 74 33.50 9.84 -20.61
N GLU A 75 33.70 8.60 -20.21
CA GLU A 75 33.76 8.15 -18.83
C GLU A 75 34.93 8.80 -18.09
N PHE A 76 36.10 8.86 -18.73
CA PHE A 76 37.27 9.53 -18.16
C PHE A 76 37.06 11.04 -18.03
N ILE A 77 36.52 11.70 -19.05
CA ILE A 77 36.20 13.14 -19.02
C ILE A 77 35.20 13.44 -17.89
N PHE A 78 34.18 12.60 -17.75
CA PHE A 78 33.19 12.72 -16.68
C PHE A 78 33.79 12.44 -15.30
N GLY A 79 34.73 11.50 -15.20
CA GLY A 79 35.52 11.24 -14.00
C GLY A 79 36.33 12.46 -13.56
N ILE A 80 36.97 13.16 -14.49
CA ILE A 80 37.72 14.40 -14.22
C ILE A 80 36.79 15.52 -13.78
N PHE A 81 35.62 15.66 -14.43
CA PHE A 81 34.57 16.59 -13.99
C PHE A 81 34.16 16.34 -12.55
N LYS A 82 33.89 15.07 -12.23
CA LYS A 82 33.56 14.62 -10.87
C LYS A 82 34.70 14.95 -9.92
N LEU A 83 35.93 14.56 -10.20
CA LEU A 83 37.09 14.81 -9.32
C LEU A 83 37.25 16.29 -8.98
N LYS A 84 37.13 17.18 -9.98
CA LYS A 84 37.19 18.64 -9.81
C LYS A 84 36.03 19.18 -9.00
N THR A 85 34.83 18.64 -9.20
CA THR A 85 33.64 19.03 -8.43
C THR A 85 33.74 18.51 -6.98
N ILE A 86 34.30 17.31 -6.78
CA ILE A 86 34.38 16.55 -5.52
C ILE A 86 35.37 17.13 -4.51
N SER A 87 36.42 17.80 -4.94
CA SER A 87 37.33 18.54 -4.04
C SER A 87 36.61 19.56 -3.14
N LYS A 88 35.40 20.02 -3.51
CA LYS A 88 34.49 20.81 -2.65
C LYS A 88 33.17 20.09 -2.30
N SER A 89 32.95 18.85 -2.78
CA SER A 89 31.65 18.15 -2.77
C SER A 89 31.60 16.87 -1.92
N MET A 90 32.53 16.63 -0.99
CA MET A 90 32.42 15.48 -0.08
C MET A 90 31.08 15.48 0.69
N ASP A 91 30.58 16.66 1.06
CA ASP A 91 29.23 16.83 1.64
C ASP A 91 28.11 16.58 0.63
N MET A 92 28.32 16.92 -0.66
CA MET A 92 27.31 16.74 -1.71
C MET A 92 27.15 15.27 -2.10
N LEU A 93 28.24 14.49 -2.18
CA LEU A 93 28.18 13.03 -2.38
C LEU A 93 27.47 12.32 -1.22
N SER A 94 27.71 12.79 0.01
CA SER A 94 26.99 12.29 1.20
C SER A 94 25.49 12.62 1.11
N ILE A 95 25.14 13.82 0.62
CA ILE A 95 23.76 14.23 0.38
C ILE A 95 23.12 13.38 -0.74
N ASP A 96 23.80 13.17 -1.87
CA ASP A 96 23.29 12.39 -3.00
C ASP A 96 23.05 10.94 -2.57
N TYR A 97 23.99 10.33 -1.85
CA TYR A 97 23.82 8.99 -1.28
C TYR A 97 22.65 8.94 -0.28
N GLN A 98 22.50 9.95 0.57
CA GLN A 98 21.37 10.03 1.50
C GLN A 98 20.03 10.21 0.77
N GLN A 99 20.00 10.99 -0.31
CA GLN A 99 18.83 11.20 -1.16
C GLN A 99 18.43 9.90 -1.87
N GLU A 100 19.38 9.21 -2.49
CA GLU A 100 19.12 7.93 -3.16
C GLU A 100 18.59 6.88 -2.17
N LYS A 101 19.21 6.78 -0.99
CA LYS A 101 18.74 5.89 0.08
C LYS A 101 17.37 6.27 0.61
N ALA A 102 17.07 7.57 0.70
CA ALA A 102 15.75 8.05 1.10
C ALA A 102 14.68 7.71 0.05
N LEU A 103 15.00 7.85 -1.24
CA LEU A 103 14.10 7.51 -2.35
C LEU A 103 13.81 6.00 -2.39
N LEU A 104 14.83 5.16 -2.18
CA LEU A 104 14.64 3.71 -2.07
C LEU A 104 13.70 3.35 -0.92
N ARG A 105 13.92 3.91 0.28
CA ARG A 105 13.03 3.70 1.45
C ARG A 105 11.60 4.20 1.21
N LEU A 106 11.46 5.34 0.52
CA LEU A 106 10.16 5.89 0.15
C LEU A 106 9.41 4.93 -0.80
N SER A 107 10.13 4.34 -1.76
CA SER A 107 9.59 3.34 -2.70
C SER A 107 9.12 2.07 -1.98
N GLU A 108 9.92 1.54 -1.06
CA GLU A 108 9.56 0.39 -0.22
C GLU A 108 8.33 0.66 0.64
N LEU A 109 8.28 1.84 1.28
CA LEU A 109 7.14 2.28 2.07
C LEU A 109 5.89 2.41 1.20
N HIS A 110 6.01 3.03 0.03
CA HIS A 110 4.91 3.17 -0.92
C HIS A 110 4.36 1.82 -1.37
N SER A 111 5.23 0.85 -1.67
CA SER A 111 4.83 -0.52 -2.01
C SER A 111 4.06 -1.18 -0.86
N THR A 112 4.58 -1.07 0.37
CA THR A 112 3.94 -1.61 1.59
C THR A 112 2.57 -0.99 1.85
N LEU A 113 2.45 0.34 1.70
CA LEU A 113 1.18 1.05 1.83
C LEU A 113 0.18 0.61 0.76
N ARG A 114 0.62 0.46 -0.50
CA ARG A 114 -0.24 0.00 -1.60
C ARG A 114 -0.81 -1.40 -1.33
N LEU A 115 0.02 -2.32 -0.84
CA LEU A 115 -0.42 -3.66 -0.44
C LEU A 115 -1.42 -3.62 0.71
N SER A 116 -1.16 -2.78 1.71
CA SER A 116 -2.04 -2.61 2.88
C SER A 116 -3.41 -2.06 2.48
N ILE A 117 -3.44 -1.04 1.60
CA ILE A 117 -4.67 -0.47 1.04
C ILE A 117 -5.45 -1.53 0.26
N ALA A 118 -4.79 -2.29 -0.62
CA ALA A 118 -5.43 -3.36 -1.36
C ALA A 118 -6.03 -4.44 -0.44
N GLY A 119 -5.34 -4.78 0.65
CA GLY A 119 -5.84 -5.70 1.67
C GLY A 119 -7.08 -5.17 2.39
N ILE A 120 -7.09 -3.89 2.79
CA ILE A 120 -8.26 -3.26 3.42
C ILE A 120 -9.44 -3.21 2.45
N GLN A 121 -9.21 -2.82 1.21
CA GLN A 121 -10.24 -2.79 0.17
C GLN A 121 -10.86 -4.17 -0.08
N SER A 122 -10.04 -5.22 -0.11
CA SER A 122 -10.52 -6.60 -0.27
C SER A 122 -11.41 -7.03 0.90
N ARG A 123 -11.03 -6.70 2.14
CA ARG A 123 -11.83 -6.99 3.34
C ARG A 123 -13.14 -6.21 3.37
N LEU A 124 -13.11 -4.93 2.98
CA LEU A 124 -14.31 -4.09 2.87
C LEU A 124 -15.28 -4.64 1.81
N ALA A 125 -14.75 -5.06 0.66
CA ALA A 125 -15.58 -5.68 -0.39
C ALA A 125 -16.22 -6.99 0.09
N ALA A 126 -15.46 -7.84 0.78
CA ALA A 126 -16.01 -9.07 1.38
C ALA A 126 -17.10 -8.77 2.41
N PHE A 127 -16.88 -7.78 3.29
CA PHE A 127 -17.89 -7.37 4.27
C PHE A 127 -19.14 -6.81 3.61
N ALA A 128 -18.99 -5.94 2.60
CA ALA A 128 -20.11 -5.40 1.84
C ALA A 128 -20.91 -6.51 1.14
N GLY A 129 -20.25 -7.57 0.68
CA GLY A 129 -20.91 -8.74 0.10
C GLY A 129 -21.73 -9.57 1.10
N LEU A 130 -21.44 -9.50 2.41
CA LEU A 130 -22.18 -10.22 3.45
C LEU A 130 -23.43 -9.48 3.94
N LEU A 131 -23.53 -8.16 3.70
CA LEU A 131 -24.66 -7.35 4.15
C LEU A 131 -26.02 -7.82 3.60
N PRO A 132 -26.18 -8.18 2.31
CA PRO A 132 -27.46 -8.67 1.78
C PRO A 132 -27.94 -9.96 2.44
N ASP A 133 -27.02 -10.88 2.76
CA ASP A 133 -27.35 -12.14 3.43
C ASP A 133 -27.79 -11.87 4.88
N MET A 134 -27.11 -10.94 5.57
CA MET A 134 -27.54 -10.50 6.90
C MET A 134 -28.91 -9.82 6.87
N GLU A 135 -29.18 -8.98 5.86
CA GLU A 135 -30.47 -8.33 5.66
C GLU A 135 -31.58 -9.36 5.46
N LYS A 136 -31.37 -10.35 4.58
CA LYS A 136 -32.28 -11.49 4.39
C LYS A 136 -32.48 -12.30 5.67
N ASN A 137 -31.38 -12.54 6.39
CA ASN A 137 -31.28 -12.95 7.79
C ASN A 137 -32.38 -12.34 8.67
N ILE A 138 -32.25 -11.02 8.82
CA ILE A 138 -33.08 -10.19 9.69
C ILE A 138 -34.53 -10.23 9.21
N SER A 139 -34.78 -10.05 7.91
CA SER A 139 -36.14 -10.09 7.36
C SER A 139 -36.83 -11.43 7.64
N SER A 140 -36.14 -12.56 7.49
CA SER A 140 -36.71 -13.88 7.79
C SER A 140 -37.03 -14.06 9.26
N VAL A 141 -36.17 -13.55 10.16
CA VAL A 141 -36.41 -13.62 11.61
C VAL A 141 -37.59 -12.72 12.00
N THR A 142 -37.67 -11.51 11.46
CA THR A 142 -38.79 -10.59 11.71
C THR A 142 -40.12 -11.22 11.28
N LEU A 143 -40.18 -11.81 10.09
CA LEU A 143 -41.39 -12.52 9.63
C LEU A 143 -41.77 -13.67 10.57
N GLY A 144 -40.80 -14.46 11.03
CA GLY A 144 -41.06 -15.54 11.99
C GLY A 144 -41.57 -15.04 13.34
N ILE A 145 -41.10 -13.89 13.81
CA ILE A 145 -41.61 -13.24 15.04
C ILE A 145 -43.08 -12.83 14.86
N ASP A 146 -43.41 -12.22 13.73
CA ASP A 146 -44.79 -11.80 13.43
C ASP A 146 -45.75 -13.00 13.36
N GLU A 147 -45.30 -14.12 12.77
CA GLU A 147 -46.08 -15.37 12.73
C GLU A 147 -46.33 -15.94 14.14
N VAL A 148 -45.32 -15.93 15.02
CA VAL A 148 -45.46 -16.39 16.41
C VAL A 148 -46.42 -15.49 17.18
N GLN A 149 -46.32 -14.17 17.05
CA GLN A 149 -47.24 -13.23 17.70
C GLN A 149 -48.69 -13.48 17.29
N LYS A 150 -48.93 -13.71 16.00
CA LYS A 150 -50.27 -14.04 15.50
C LYS A 150 -50.80 -15.34 16.11
N LEU A 151 -49.96 -16.37 16.21
CA LEU A 151 -50.35 -17.64 16.85
C LEU A 151 -50.64 -17.47 18.34
N GLU A 152 -49.90 -16.60 19.04
CA GLU A 152 -50.17 -16.27 20.44
C GLU A 152 -51.52 -15.57 20.62
N GLU A 153 -51.87 -14.62 19.74
CA GLU A 153 -53.19 -13.98 19.72
C GLU A 153 -54.31 -14.98 19.48
N ASP A 154 -54.16 -15.85 18.47
CA ASP A 154 -55.13 -16.91 18.16
C ASP A 154 -55.32 -17.88 19.34
N LEU A 155 -54.24 -18.27 20.02
CA LEU A 155 -54.28 -19.11 21.22
C LEU A 155 -54.95 -18.41 22.40
N MET A 156 -54.72 -17.10 22.58
CA MET A 156 -55.36 -16.31 23.63
C MET A 156 -56.88 -16.24 23.43
N ILE A 157 -57.32 -16.02 22.19
CA ILE A 157 -58.75 -16.04 21.82
C ILE A 157 -59.34 -17.43 22.08
N ALA A 158 -58.68 -18.49 21.61
CA ALA A 158 -59.17 -19.87 21.79
C ALA A 158 -59.27 -20.28 23.27
N ASN A 159 -58.28 -19.91 24.10
CA ASN A 159 -58.32 -20.18 25.54
C ASN A 159 -59.47 -19.44 26.22
N LYS A 160 -59.70 -18.16 25.88
CA LYS A 160 -60.81 -17.38 26.41
C LYS A 160 -62.16 -18.01 26.08
N SER A 161 -62.40 -18.42 24.83
CA SER A 161 -63.64 -19.11 24.44
C SER A 161 -63.84 -20.43 25.19
N ARG A 162 -62.75 -21.16 25.49
CA ARG A 162 -62.83 -22.41 26.28
C ARG A 162 -63.17 -22.14 27.75
N GLU A 163 -62.64 -21.07 28.34
CA GLU A 163 -63.00 -20.64 29.69
C GLU A 163 -64.46 -20.23 29.78
N GLU A 164 -64.96 -19.44 28.81
CA GLU A 164 -66.38 -19.04 28.71
C GLU A 164 -67.30 -20.27 28.59
N ALA A 165 -67.00 -21.22 27.70
CA ALA A 165 -67.77 -22.46 27.55
C ALA A 165 -67.76 -23.34 28.81
N SER A 166 -66.65 -23.34 29.56
CA SER A 166 -66.54 -24.09 30.83
C SER A 166 -67.38 -23.46 31.94
N GLN A 167 -67.48 -22.12 31.96
CA GLN A 167 -68.35 -21.41 32.91
C GLN A 167 -69.84 -21.65 32.61
N GLU A 168 -70.25 -21.65 31.34
CA GLU A 168 -71.64 -21.95 30.94
C GLU A 168 -72.03 -23.41 31.24
N GLY A 169 -71.15 -24.38 30.95
CA GLY A 169 -71.38 -25.79 31.24
C GLY A 169 -71.51 -26.09 32.75
N ALA A 170 -70.75 -25.41 33.60
CA ALA A 170 -70.88 -25.51 35.05
C ALA A 170 -72.19 -24.91 35.59
N GLY A 171 -72.76 -23.92 34.89
CA GLY A 171 -74.07 -23.33 35.20
C GLY A 171 -75.23 -24.30 34.95
N MET A 172 -75.25 -24.96 33.78
CA MET A 172 -76.32 -25.89 33.42
C MET A 172 -76.37 -27.15 34.31
N SER A 173 -75.22 -27.62 34.83
CA SER A 173 -75.19 -28.78 35.73
C SER A 173 -75.77 -28.47 37.11
N LYS A 174 -75.68 -27.21 37.60
CA LYS A 174 -76.33 -26.81 38.86
C LYS A 174 -77.84 -26.66 38.71
N GLU A 175 -78.30 -26.17 37.56
CA GLU A 175 -79.73 -26.00 37.28
C GLU A 175 -80.44 -27.35 37.02
N SER A 176 -79.77 -28.30 36.36
CA SER A 176 -80.28 -29.67 36.21
C SER A 176 -80.28 -30.46 37.52
N MET A 177 -79.27 -30.31 38.39
CA MET A 177 -79.31 -30.94 39.72
C MET A 177 -80.39 -30.36 40.64
N SER A 178 -80.68 -29.06 40.54
CA SER A 178 -81.78 -28.43 41.30
C SER A 178 -83.16 -28.92 40.85
N ASN A 179 -83.36 -29.16 39.55
CA ASN A 179 -84.60 -29.74 39.02
C ASN A 179 -84.80 -31.22 39.39
N THR A 180 -83.73 -32.02 39.54
CA THR A 180 -83.85 -33.39 40.08
C THR A 180 -84.21 -33.42 41.57
N LEU A 181 -83.75 -32.46 42.38
CA LEU A 181 -84.11 -32.39 43.81
C LEU A 181 -85.59 -32.01 44.04
N ASN A 182 -86.20 -31.24 43.14
CA ASN A 182 -87.63 -30.91 43.23
C ASN A 182 -88.56 -32.09 42.90
N ILE A 183 -88.12 -33.06 42.08
CA ILE A 183 -88.91 -34.27 41.79
C ILE A 183 -88.95 -35.21 43.00
N GLU A 184 -87.89 -35.28 43.79
CA GLU A 184 -87.83 -36.13 45.00
C GLU A 184 -88.68 -35.54 46.15
N THR A 185 -88.73 -34.21 46.27
CA THR A 185 -89.59 -33.52 47.25
C THR A 185 -91.09 -33.67 46.93
N LEU A 186 -91.48 -33.80 45.65
CA LEU A 186 -92.87 -34.04 45.24
C LEU A 186 -93.36 -35.49 45.50
N ARG A 187 -92.46 -36.46 45.68
CA ARG A 187 -92.84 -37.85 46.04
C ARG A 187 -93.12 -38.05 47.53
N SER A 188 -92.70 -37.13 48.39
CA SER A 188 -92.88 -37.24 49.85
C SER A 188 -94.26 -36.77 50.36
N ASN A 189 -95.11 -36.20 49.51
CA ASN A 189 -96.42 -35.65 49.92
C ASN A 189 -97.61 -36.57 49.57
N TYR A 190 -97.38 -37.85 49.27
CA TYR A 190 -98.43 -38.81 48.88
C TYR A 190 -98.44 -40.12 49.70
N VAL A 191 -98.01 -40.08 50.96
CA VAL A 191 -98.22 -41.16 51.95
C VAL A 191 -98.65 -40.57 53.28
#